data_AF-A0A059G219-F1
#
_entry.id   AF-A0A059G219-F1
#
_cell.length_a   1.000
_cell.length_b   1.000
_cell.length_c   1.000
_cell.angle_alpha   90.00
_cell.angle_beta   90.00
_cell.angle_gamma   90.00
#
_symmetry.space_group_name_H-M   'P 1'
#
loop_
_entity.id
_entity.type
_entity.pdbx_description
1 polymer ?
#
loop_
_entity_poly.entity_id
_entity_poly.type
_entity_poly.pdbx_seq_one_letter_code
_entity_poly.pdbx_strand_id
1 'polypeptide(L)'
;VCDLADFLGEHGEIGAKLYRHFGDDLKQARAAFEDYAGEYRSAADFAEEFMRETGTEIPASLDYYIDWTALARDMALNGEIMVFQTGFDEVHVFWSR
;
A
#
# COMPACT_ATOMS: atom_id res chain seq x y z
N VAL A 1 -6.44 -28.39 5.53
CA VAL A 1 -6.44 -27.58 4.28
C VAL A 1 -4.98 -27.22 4.00
N CYS A 2 -4.61 -26.81 2.78
CA CYS A 2 -3.22 -26.48 2.46
C CYS A 2 -2.94 -25.02 2.89
N ASP A 3 -1.81 -24.73 3.54
CA ASP A 3 -1.52 -23.40 4.12
C ASP A 3 -1.64 -22.24 3.11
N LEU A 4 -1.34 -22.51 1.84
CA LEU A 4 -1.53 -21.55 0.75
C LEU A 4 -3.01 -21.32 0.43
N ALA A 5 -3.84 -22.37 0.44
CA ALA A 5 -5.28 -22.24 0.19
C ALA A 5 -5.97 -21.47 1.33
N ASP A 6 -5.55 -21.69 2.57
CA ASP A 6 -6.05 -20.92 3.72
C ASP A 6 -5.65 -19.44 3.61
N PHE A 7 -4.40 -19.16 3.24
CA PHE A 7 -3.91 -17.79 3.01
C PHE A 7 -4.69 -17.05 1.92
N LEU A 8 -4.88 -17.70 0.76
CA LEU A 8 -5.62 -17.11 -0.35
C LEU A 8 -7.12 -16.97 -0.03
N GLY A 9 -7.68 -17.87 0.77
CA GLY A 9 -9.06 -17.77 1.24
C GLY A 9 -9.27 -16.60 2.21
N GLU A 10 -8.29 -16.34 3.07
CA GLU A 10 -8.32 -15.25 4.05
C GLU A 10 -8.07 -13.87 3.42
N HIS A 11 -7.08 -13.77 2.51
CA HIS A 11 -6.61 -12.51 1.97
C HIS A 11 -7.01 -12.24 0.50
N GLY A 12 -7.75 -13.15 -0.13
CA GLY A 12 -8.28 -12.97 -1.48
C GLY A 12 -7.20 -12.60 -2.53
N GLU A 13 -7.56 -11.66 -3.41
CA GLU A 13 -6.69 -11.24 -4.52
C GLU A 13 -5.41 -10.54 -4.05
N ILE A 14 -5.48 -9.75 -2.97
CA ILE A 14 -4.30 -9.06 -2.44
C ILE A 14 -3.28 -10.06 -1.91
N GLY A 15 -3.74 -11.12 -1.23
CA GLY A 15 -2.89 -12.24 -0.81
C GLY A 15 -2.17 -12.88 -2.00
N ALA A 16 -2.88 -13.15 -3.10
CA ALA A 16 -2.26 -13.71 -4.30
C ALA A 16 -1.19 -12.82 -4.93
N LYS A 17 -1.39 -11.49 -4.91
CA LYS A 17 -0.43 -10.51 -5.44
C LYS A 17 0.82 -10.41 -4.57
N LEU A 18 0.66 -10.34 -3.26
CA LEU A 18 1.77 -10.38 -2.30
C LEU A 18 2.58 -11.67 -2.42
N TYR A 19 1.91 -12.82 -2.49
CA TYR A 19 2.56 -14.12 -2.64
C TYR A 19 3.48 -14.15 -3.87
N ARG A 20 2.99 -13.66 -5.02
CA ARG A 20 3.78 -13.56 -6.24
C ARG A 20 4.90 -12.52 -6.13
N HIS A 21 4.66 -11.41 -5.44
CA HIS A 21 5.66 -10.36 -5.23
C HIS A 21 6.90 -10.90 -4.50
N PHE A 22 6.70 -11.71 -3.47
CA PHE A 22 7.78 -12.34 -2.70
C PHE A 22 8.32 -13.64 -3.32
N GLY A 23 8.10 -13.86 -4.62
CA GLY A 23 8.64 -15.03 -5.31
C GLY A 23 8.10 -16.35 -4.76
N ASP A 24 6.80 -16.40 -4.46
CA ASP A 24 6.09 -17.57 -3.94
C ASP A 24 6.53 -17.98 -2.51
N ASP A 25 7.11 -17.04 -1.74
CA ASP A 25 7.39 -17.21 -0.31
C ASP A 25 6.17 -16.84 0.55
N LEU A 26 5.47 -17.89 1.03
CA LEU A 26 4.27 -17.74 1.86
C LEU A 26 4.56 -17.06 3.21
N LYS A 27 5.77 -17.24 3.78
CA LYS A 27 6.11 -16.64 5.07
C LYS A 27 6.29 -15.14 4.93
N GLN A 28 7.00 -14.71 3.89
CA GLN A 28 7.17 -13.28 3.61
C GLN A 28 5.83 -12.62 3.24
N ALA A 29 5.01 -13.28 2.44
CA ALA A 29 3.68 -12.76 2.09
C ALA A 29 2.77 -12.59 3.32
N ARG A 30 2.83 -13.51 4.30
CA ARG A 30 2.12 -13.36 5.58
C ARG A 30 2.70 -12.25 6.44
N ALA A 31 4.03 -12.19 6.56
CA ALA A 31 4.70 -11.17 7.36
C ALA A 31 4.41 -9.76 6.85
N ALA A 32 4.28 -9.57 5.54
CA ALA A 32 3.95 -8.27 4.94
C ALA A 32 2.62 -7.69 5.45
N PHE A 33 1.65 -8.52 5.86
CA PHE A 33 0.38 -8.03 6.44
C PHE A 33 0.56 -7.35 7.80
N GLU A 34 1.69 -7.55 8.50
CA GLU A 34 2.02 -6.80 9.72
C GLU A 34 2.30 -5.32 9.42
N ASP A 35 2.70 -5.01 8.19
CA ASP A 35 3.01 -3.68 7.68
C ASP A 35 1.93 -3.13 6.74
N TYR A 36 0.74 -3.73 6.76
CA TYR A 36 -0.39 -3.28 5.96
C TYR A 36 -0.91 -1.92 6.45
N ALA A 37 -0.82 -0.89 5.60
CA ALA A 37 -1.26 0.46 5.92
C ALA A 37 -2.77 0.65 5.70
N GLY A 38 -3.35 -0.06 4.73
CA GLY A 38 -4.79 -0.01 4.46
C GLY A 38 -5.14 -0.08 2.97
N GLU A 39 -6.44 0.04 2.71
CA GLU A 39 -7.04 0.10 1.38
C GLU A 39 -7.48 1.54 1.10
N TYR A 40 -7.11 2.04 -0.07
CA TYR A 40 -7.31 3.41 -0.51
C TYR A 40 -7.87 3.42 -1.94
N ARG A 41 -8.49 4.53 -2.35
CA ARG A 41 -8.90 4.72 -3.75
C ARG A 41 -7.69 4.86 -4.68
N SER A 42 -6.61 5.44 -4.16
CA SER A 42 -5.36 5.63 -4.88
C SER A 42 -4.18 5.69 -3.91
N ALA A 43 -2.96 5.48 -4.41
CA ALA A 43 -1.76 5.72 -3.59
C ALA A 43 -1.59 7.20 -3.22
N ALA A 44 -2.16 8.11 -4.03
CA ALA A 44 -2.15 9.55 -3.74
C ALA A 44 -3.02 9.86 -2.50
N ASP A 45 -4.16 9.19 -2.35
CA ASP A 45 -5.01 9.32 -1.17
C ASP A 45 -4.27 8.90 0.10
N PHE A 46 -3.53 7.78 0.05
CA PHE A 46 -2.65 7.36 1.14
C PHE A 46 -1.58 8.41 1.47
N ALA A 47 -0.88 8.92 0.44
CA ALA A 47 0.18 9.90 0.65
C ALA A 47 -0.35 11.21 1.24
N GLU A 48 -1.54 11.65 0.80
CA GLU A 48 -2.23 12.82 1.36
C GLU A 48 -2.60 12.59 2.83
N GLU A 49 -3.28 11.48 3.15
CA GLU A 49 -3.66 11.12 4.53
C GLU A 49 -2.43 11.09 5.43
N PHE A 50 -1.40 10.34 5.04
CA PHE A 50 -0.16 10.21 5.78
C PHE A 50 0.52 11.56 6.04
N MET A 51 0.62 12.43 5.03
CA MET A 51 1.25 13.74 5.18
C MET A 51 0.42 14.71 6.01
N ARG A 52 -0.91 14.63 5.94
CA ARG A 52 -1.79 15.44 6.79
C ARG A 52 -1.73 15.01 8.26
N GLU A 53 -1.52 13.72 8.53
CA GLU A 53 -1.44 13.19 9.89
C GLU A 53 -0.05 13.36 10.53
N THR A 54 1.02 13.20 9.76
CA THR A 54 2.39 13.09 10.30
C THR A 54 3.34 14.18 9.82
N GLY A 55 2.99 14.86 8.73
CA GLY A 55 3.84 15.85 8.07
C GLY A 55 3.79 17.23 8.71
N THR A 56 4.38 18.20 8.00
CA THR A 56 4.28 19.61 8.40
C THR A 56 2.90 20.15 8.05
N GLU A 57 2.35 21.04 8.89
CA GLU A 57 1.11 21.74 8.60
C GLU A 57 1.19 22.44 7.23
N ILE A 58 0.24 22.12 6.36
CA ILE A 58 0.17 22.65 5.00
C ILE A 58 -0.55 24.01 5.04
N PRO A 59 0.10 25.11 4.64
CA PRO A 59 -0.59 26.39 4.53
C PRO A 59 -1.75 26.30 3.52
N ALA A 60 -2.92 26.84 3.87
CA ALA A 60 -4.11 26.80 3.01
C ALA A 60 -3.87 27.35 1.58
N SER A 61 -2.93 28.29 1.43
CA SER A 61 -2.53 28.83 0.13
C SER A 61 -1.78 27.84 -0.77
N LEU A 62 -1.22 26.76 -0.21
CA LEU A 62 -0.44 25.74 -0.91
C LEU A 62 -1.20 24.42 -1.10
N ASP A 63 -2.33 24.22 -0.42
CA ASP A 63 -3.05 22.94 -0.37
C ASP A 63 -3.40 22.39 -1.77
N TYR A 64 -3.92 23.26 -2.65
CA TYR A 64 -4.28 22.90 -4.03
C TYR A 64 -3.08 22.79 -5.00
N TYR A 65 -1.87 23.04 -4.53
CA TYR A 65 -0.64 22.97 -5.35
C TYR A 65 0.19 21.71 -5.11
N ILE A 66 -0.23 20.86 -4.17
CA ILE A 66 0.50 19.64 -3.85
C ILE A 66 0.12 18.53 -4.83
N ASP A 67 1.12 17.94 -5.46
CA ASP A 67 0.96 16.77 -6.31
C ASP A 67 1.15 15.48 -5.48
N TRP A 68 0.04 15.01 -4.90
CA TRP A 68 0.01 13.78 -4.11
C TRP A 68 0.33 12.53 -4.94
N THR A 69 0.07 12.56 -6.25
CA THR A 69 0.38 11.44 -7.14
C THR A 69 1.90 11.32 -7.32
N ALA A 70 2.59 12.44 -7.52
CA ALA A 70 4.03 12.47 -7.59
C ALA A 70 4.67 12.00 -6.28
N LEU A 71 4.16 12.47 -5.13
CA LEU A 71 4.67 12.04 -3.82
C LEU A 71 4.51 10.53 -3.62
N ALA A 72 3.32 9.98 -3.82
CA ALA A 72 3.06 8.55 -3.65
C ALA A 72 3.93 7.70 -4.58
N ARG A 73 4.15 8.15 -5.82
CA ARG A 73 5.05 7.48 -6.76
C ARG A 73 6.48 7.47 -6.24
N ASP A 74 6.96 8.59 -5.72
CA ASP A 74 8.32 8.70 -5.21
C ASP A 74 8.52 7.83 -3.96
N MET A 75 7.53 7.78 -3.04
CA MET A 75 7.53 6.85 -1.89
C MET A 75 7.67 5.39 -2.33
N ALA A 76 6.93 4.98 -3.37
CA ALA A 76 7.02 3.63 -3.90
C ALA A 76 8.37 3.35 -4.59
N LEU A 77 8.89 4.30 -5.38
CA LEU A 77 10.18 4.17 -6.07
C LEU A 77 11.37 4.12 -5.10
N ASN A 78 11.30 4.86 -3.99
CA ASN A 78 12.30 4.83 -2.93
C ASN A 78 12.21 3.57 -2.07
N GLY A 79 11.18 2.75 -2.27
CA GLY A 79 10.94 1.55 -1.48
C GLY A 79 10.51 1.87 -0.05
N GLU A 80 9.80 2.99 0.18
CA GLU A 80 9.17 3.31 1.47
C GLU A 80 7.84 2.54 1.63
N ILE A 81 7.14 2.35 0.50
CA ILE A 81 5.88 1.62 0.43
C ILE A 81 5.83 0.64 -0.74
N MET A 82 5.00 -0.39 -0.62
CA MET A 82 4.55 -1.22 -1.72
C MET A 82 3.07 -0.94 -1.99
N VAL A 83 2.70 -0.91 -3.27
CA VAL A 83 1.35 -0.56 -3.71
C VAL A 83 0.82 -1.66 -4.62
N PHE A 84 -0.37 -2.18 -4.31
CA PHE A 84 -1.03 -3.23 -5.07
C PHE A 84 -2.48 -2.83 -5.39
N GLN A 85 -2.81 -2.73 -6.67
CA GLN A 85 -4.17 -2.45 -7.11
C GLN A 85 -4.92 -3.76 -7.38
N THR A 86 -6.07 -3.99 -6.74
CA THR A 86 -6.97 -5.16 -6.93
C THR A 86 -8.21 -4.83 -7.74
N GLY A 87 -8.57 -3.55 -7.85
CA GLY A 87 -9.77 -3.11 -8.57
C GLY A 87 -9.70 -1.64 -9.00
N PHE A 88 -10.82 -1.14 -9.51
CA PHE A 88 -11.00 0.30 -9.68
C PHE A 88 -11.24 0.93 -8.30
N ASP A 89 -10.48 1.97 -7.97
CA ASP A 89 -10.48 2.59 -6.64
C ASP A 89 -10.21 1.61 -5.47
N GLU A 90 -9.46 0.53 -5.73
CA GLU A 90 -9.09 -0.47 -4.72
C GLU A 90 -7.57 -0.69 -4.78
N VAL A 91 -6.86 0.09 -3.96
CA VAL A 91 -5.39 0.13 -3.87
C VAL A 91 -4.97 -0.18 -2.44
N HIS A 92 -4.25 -1.27 -2.28
CA HIS A 92 -3.68 -1.71 -1.00
C HIS A 92 -2.25 -1.17 -0.86
N VAL A 93 -1.97 -0.53 0.28
CA VAL A 93 -0.65 0.03 0.59
C VAL A 93 -0.03 -0.72 1.77
N PHE A 94 1.25 -1.05 1.64
CA PHE A 94 2.06 -1.69 2.67
C PHE A 94 3.31 -0.85 2.91
N TRP A 95 3.76 -0.73 4.15
CA TRP A 95 5.08 -0.20 4.43
C TRP A 95 6.14 -1.22 4.02
N SER A 96 7.23 -0.74 3.44
CA SER A 96 8.41 -1.56 3.12
C SER A 96 9.35 -1.53 4.33
N ARG A 97 9.49 -2.66 5.03
CA ARG A 97 10.42 -2.83 6.16
C ARG A 97 11.42 -3.95 5.91
#